data_AF-A0A1T4MSE8-F1
#
_entry.id   AF-A0A1T4MSE8-F1
#
_cell.length_a   1.000
_cell.length_b   1.000
_cell.length_c   1.000
_cell.angle_alpha   90.00
_cell.angle_beta   90.00
_cell.angle_gamma   90.00
#
_symmetry.space_group_name_H-M   'P 1'
#
loop_
_entity.id
_entity.type
_entity.pdbx_description
1 polymer ?
#
loop_
_entity_poly.entity_id
_entity_poly.type
_entity_poly.pdbx_seq_one_letter_code
_entity_poly.pdbx_strand_id
1 'polypeptide(L)'
;MKVTKFLMAAALVSAAAMFVSCSDLSENSESSSDSSRAASSGTTYSVGTASDLYTAANKVNPGDTIKLTANINLTKQLQLLRSGSSGKVITLDGNGKTLNCSAFTGWGVKVNGSYWTIRKLTVTKASDCGMVFQLGGNNRAEYCKFTYNGDSGLQVYNSAHDVTITRCESYYNYDKATNGENADGFAAKLSGGKNIKFNYCVAKYNSDDGWDLYSQAYPVTLNNCEASYNGYINSSLQTTPDGDGNGFKLGSKYKNVSHRVLSCKSTYNLKYGIDANGNTAKQTITNCTVKNNKEGQISSRTKY
;
A
#
# COMPACT_ATOMS: atom_id res chain seq x y z
N MET A 1 -71.37 14.49 10.35
CA MET A 1 -72.29 13.60 9.60
C MET A 1 -71.56 12.27 9.37
N LYS A 2 -72.14 11.13 9.80
CA LYS A 2 -71.77 9.69 9.56
C LYS A 2 -70.35 9.40 9.01
N VAL A 3 -69.41 8.69 9.66
CA VAL A 3 -69.44 7.53 10.59
C VAL A 3 -70.20 6.31 10.07
N THR A 4 -69.45 5.28 9.64
CA THR A 4 -69.78 3.87 9.90
C THR A 4 -68.50 3.02 10.00
N LYS A 5 -68.35 2.27 11.10
CA LYS A 5 -67.41 1.14 11.23
C LYS A 5 -68.09 -0.13 10.67
N PHE A 6 -67.33 -1.18 10.38
CA PHE A 6 -67.76 -2.54 10.74
C PHE A 6 -66.59 -3.39 11.26
N LEU A 7 -66.93 -4.43 12.02
CA LEU A 7 -66.05 -5.20 12.91
C LEU A 7 -66.19 -6.71 12.62
N MET A 8 -65.43 -7.54 13.37
CA MET A 8 -65.63 -8.99 13.60
C MET A 8 -65.26 -9.94 12.44
N ALA A 9 -64.82 -11.19 12.69
CA ALA A 9 -64.52 -11.90 13.95
C ALA A 9 -63.40 -12.96 13.75
N ALA A 10 -62.88 -13.49 14.86
CA ALA A 10 -61.95 -14.63 14.88
C ALA A 10 -62.66 -15.95 15.21
N ALA A 11 -62.10 -17.09 14.78
CA ALA A 11 -62.45 -18.42 15.27
C ALA A 11 -61.23 -19.36 15.21
N LEU A 12 -61.00 -20.15 16.27
CA LEU A 12 -59.99 -21.22 16.30
C LEU A 12 -60.60 -22.52 15.75
N VAL A 13 -59.78 -23.37 15.12
CA VAL A 13 -59.95 -24.84 15.13
C VAL A 13 -58.58 -25.51 15.30
N SER A 14 -58.55 -26.58 16.10
CA SER A 14 -57.39 -27.42 16.40
C SER A 14 -57.43 -28.73 15.60
N ALA A 15 -56.27 -29.28 15.24
CA ALA A 15 -56.08 -30.72 15.02
C ALA A 15 -54.61 -31.10 15.22
N ALA A 16 -54.35 -32.25 15.85
CA ALA A 16 -53.01 -32.73 16.17
C ALA A 16 -52.60 -33.97 15.35
N ALA A 17 -51.29 -34.20 15.33
CA ALA A 17 -50.51 -35.28 14.73
C ALA A 17 -51.19 -36.65 14.44
N MET A 18 -50.74 -37.27 13.34
CA MET A 18 -50.50 -38.72 13.30
C MET A 18 -49.13 -39.04 12.66
N PHE A 19 -48.56 -40.15 13.11
CA PHE A 19 -47.22 -40.65 12.75
C PHE A 19 -47.25 -41.44 11.44
N VAL A 20 -46.14 -41.45 10.71
CA VAL A 20 -45.76 -42.59 9.85
C VAL A 20 -44.32 -42.98 10.17
N SER A 21 -44.10 -44.28 10.38
CA SER A 21 -42.82 -44.87 10.79
C SER A 21 -41.90 -45.14 9.60
N CYS A 22 -40.61 -45.25 9.90
CA CYS A 22 -39.54 -45.62 8.98
C CYS A 22 -39.53 -47.14 8.67
N SER A 23 -39.00 -47.50 7.49
CA SER A 23 -38.31 -48.77 7.22
C SER A 23 -37.43 -48.65 5.97
N ASP A 24 -36.12 -48.87 6.14
CA ASP A 24 -35.22 -49.70 5.29
C ASP A 24 -35.07 -49.40 3.78
N LEU A 25 -33.91 -49.38 3.11
CA LEU A 25 -32.46 -49.59 3.36
C LEU A 25 -31.70 -48.82 2.21
N SER A 26 -30.38 -48.67 2.09
CA SER A 26 -29.18 -49.26 2.72
C SER A 26 -28.02 -48.24 2.83
N GLU A 27 -26.79 -48.72 3.08
CA GLU A 27 -25.52 -47.99 3.13
C GLU A 27 -24.98 -47.52 1.76
N ASN A 28 -24.29 -46.37 1.74
CA ASN A 28 -22.96 -46.27 1.13
C ASN A 28 -22.14 -45.18 1.83
N SER A 29 -21.11 -45.55 2.60
CA SER A 29 -20.31 -44.62 3.40
C SER A 29 -19.10 -44.11 2.65
N GLU A 30 -19.26 -43.02 1.90
CA GLU A 30 -18.09 -42.27 1.44
C GLU A 30 -17.45 -41.52 2.61
N SER A 31 -16.39 -42.12 3.14
CA SER A 31 -15.42 -41.51 4.05
C SER A 31 -14.79 -40.27 3.40
N SER A 32 -15.46 -39.13 3.49
CA SER A 32 -14.80 -37.84 3.34
C SER A 32 -13.86 -37.66 4.53
N SER A 33 -12.60 -38.05 4.35
CA SER A 33 -11.55 -37.71 5.30
C SER A 33 -11.46 -36.19 5.33
N ASP A 34 -12.03 -35.58 6.37
CA ASP A 34 -11.80 -34.18 6.70
C ASP A 34 -10.35 -34.06 7.15
N SER A 35 -9.48 -34.03 6.14
CA SER A 35 -8.14 -33.51 6.20
C SER A 35 -8.27 -32.03 6.54
N SER A 36 -8.51 -31.78 7.82
CA SER A 36 -8.27 -30.51 8.46
C SER A 36 -6.83 -30.14 8.13
N ARG A 37 -6.68 -29.32 7.09
CA ARG A 37 -5.40 -28.72 6.71
C ARG A 37 -5.08 -27.74 7.82
N ALA A 38 -4.50 -28.26 8.90
CA ALA A 38 -3.78 -27.49 9.89
C ALA A 38 -2.83 -26.60 9.10
N ALA A 39 -3.17 -25.32 9.01
CA ALA A 39 -2.29 -24.34 8.41
C ALA A 39 -0.99 -24.45 9.20
N SER A 40 0.09 -24.90 8.54
CA SER A 40 1.38 -25.07 9.20
C SER A 40 1.83 -23.69 9.67
N SER A 41 1.54 -23.36 10.93
CA SER A 41 1.77 -22.04 11.48
C SER A 41 3.27 -21.81 11.47
N GLY A 42 3.72 -20.88 10.63
CA GLY A 42 5.14 -20.58 10.54
C GLY A 42 5.68 -20.07 11.88
N THR A 43 6.99 -20.19 12.03
CA THR A 43 7.71 -19.75 13.23
C THR A 43 7.52 -18.25 13.42
N THR A 44 7.24 -17.82 14.66
CA THR A 44 7.21 -16.39 15.00
C THR A 44 8.49 -15.99 15.72
N TYR A 45 9.28 -15.13 15.07
CA TYR A 45 10.49 -14.50 15.62
C TYR A 45 10.10 -13.17 16.28
N SER A 46 10.02 -13.15 17.61
CA SER A 46 9.85 -11.92 18.39
C SER A 46 11.21 -11.20 18.49
N VAL A 47 11.34 -10.01 17.90
CA VAL A 47 12.63 -9.29 17.82
C VAL A 47 12.53 -7.90 18.45
N GLY A 48 13.47 -7.61 19.37
CA GLY A 48 13.55 -6.33 20.09
C GLY A 48 14.78 -5.49 19.72
N THR A 49 15.78 -6.08 19.05
CA THR A 49 17.02 -5.39 18.66
C THR A 49 17.29 -5.48 17.17
N ALA A 50 18.17 -4.62 16.66
CA ALA A 50 18.61 -4.67 15.26
C ALA A 50 19.31 -6.00 14.93
N SER A 51 20.11 -6.54 15.86
CA SER A 51 20.82 -7.82 15.68
C SER A 51 19.85 -8.99 15.48
N ASP A 52 18.80 -9.05 16.33
CA ASP A 52 17.78 -10.08 16.24
C ASP A 52 16.97 -9.95 14.93
N LEU A 53 16.63 -8.72 14.53
CA LEU A 53 15.91 -8.44 13.30
C LEU A 53 16.70 -8.86 12.05
N TYR A 54 18.00 -8.56 11.97
CA TYR A 54 18.84 -9.05 10.86
C TYR A 54 18.97 -10.58 10.88
N THR A 55 19.09 -11.18 12.08
CA THR A 55 19.20 -12.63 12.25
C THR A 55 17.92 -13.33 11.80
N ALA A 56 16.75 -12.81 12.17
CA ALA A 56 15.45 -13.32 11.75
C ALA A 56 15.26 -13.16 10.24
N ALA A 57 15.56 -11.98 9.66
CA ALA A 57 15.42 -11.71 8.22
C ALA A 57 16.25 -12.67 7.34
N ASN A 58 17.38 -13.17 7.85
CA ASN A 58 18.21 -14.17 7.17
C ASN A 58 17.73 -15.62 7.39
N LYS A 59 16.95 -15.90 8.44
CA LYS A 59 16.53 -17.27 8.83
C LYS A 59 15.11 -17.65 8.43
N VAL A 60 14.21 -16.67 8.24
CA VAL A 60 12.80 -16.93 7.90
C VAL A 60 12.59 -17.79 6.66
N ASN A 61 11.54 -18.60 6.73
CA ASN A 61 11.06 -19.54 5.71
C ASN A 61 9.61 -19.22 5.34
N PRO A 62 9.09 -19.75 4.21
CA PRO A 62 7.71 -19.52 3.78
C PRO A 62 6.68 -19.82 4.89
N GLY A 63 5.91 -18.79 5.27
CA GLY A 63 4.90 -18.84 6.33
C GLY A 63 5.34 -18.21 7.66
N ASP A 64 6.65 -17.99 7.87
CA ASP A 64 7.17 -17.43 9.12
C ASP A 64 6.80 -15.95 9.31
N THR A 65 6.80 -15.49 10.56
CA THR A 65 6.56 -14.10 10.95
C THR A 65 7.71 -13.54 11.77
N ILE A 66 8.23 -12.39 11.38
CA ILE A 66 9.08 -11.54 12.23
C ILE A 66 8.15 -10.51 12.89
N LYS A 67 8.10 -10.47 14.21
CA LYS A 67 7.25 -9.54 14.98
C LYS A 67 8.10 -8.62 15.83
N LEU A 68 7.98 -7.31 15.62
CA LEU A 68 8.72 -6.33 16.43
C LEU A 68 8.10 -6.20 17.82
N THR A 69 8.95 -6.23 18.85
CA THR A 69 8.55 -5.99 20.26
C THR A 69 8.89 -4.58 20.72
N ALA A 70 9.92 -3.96 20.14
CA ALA A 70 10.39 -2.61 20.45
C ALA A 70 10.56 -1.75 19.18
N ASN A 71 10.75 -0.44 19.37
CA ASN A 71 11.31 0.42 18.32
C ASN A 71 12.80 0.09 18.18
N ILE A 72 13.31 0.03 16.95
CA ILE A 72 14.67 -0.42 16.67
C ILE A 72 15.42 0.68 15.93
N ASN A 73 16.58 1.08 16.47
CA ASN A 73 17.57 1.84 15.72
C ASN A 73 18.36 0.85 14.84
N LEU A 74 18.16 0.93 13.53
CA LEU A 74 18.91 0.15 12.56
C LEU A 74 20.33 0.71 12.43
N THR A 75 21.32 -0.18 12.52
CA THR A 75 22.75 0.08 12.31
C THR A 75 23.23 -0.12 10.86
N LYS A 76 22.37 -0.69 10.01
CA LYS A 76 22.56 -0.88 8.57
C LYS A 76 21.21 -1.15 7.90
N GLN A 77 21.18 -1.01 6.59
CA GLN A 77 20.03 -1.33 5.74
C GLN A 77 19.47 -2.73 6.02
N LEU A 78 18.17 -2.82 6.32
CA LEU A 78 17.47 -4.09 6.46
C LEU A 78 17.25 -4.72 5.08
N GLN A 79 17.74 -5.93 4.87
CA GLN A 79 17.60 -6.66 3.60
C GLN A 79 16.66 -7.85 3.77
N LEU A 80 15.54 -7.83 3.04
CA LEU A 80 14.56 -8.91 2.98
C LEU A 80 14.80 -9.71 1.69
N LEU A 81 15.74 -10.66 1.78
CA LEU A 81 16.24 -11.45 0.64
C LEU A 81 15.59 -12.83 0.52
N ARG A 82 15.09 -13.40 1.63
CA ARG A 82 14.34 -14.66 1.65
C ARG A 82 13.02 -14.48 0.88
N SER A 83 12.48 -15.55 0.32
CA SER A 83 11.17 -15.52 -0.35
C SER A 83 10.20 -16.46 0.35
N GLY A 84 8.95 -16.03 0.49
CA GLY A 84 7.83 -16.93 0.77
C GLY A 84 7.38 -17.67 -0.49
N SER A 85 6.19 -18.25 -0.43
CA SER A 85 5.51 -18.82 -1.60
C SER A 85 4.01 -18.53 -1.56
N SER A 86 3.31 -18.82 -2.66
CA SER A 86 1.84 -18.78 -2.68
C SER A 86 1.25 -19.66 -1.56
N GLY A 87 0.36 -19.10 -0.76
CA GLY A 87 -0.19 -19.76 0.44
C GLY A 87 0.73 -19.78 1.67
N LYS A 88 2.01 -19.40 1.56
CA LYS A 88 2.97 -19.32 2.67
C LYS A 88 3.82 -18.05 2.57
N VAL A 89 3.17 -16.90 2.74
CA VAL A 89 3.84 -15.58 2.75
C VAL A 89 4.75 -15.43 3.97
N ILE A 90 5.86 -14.69 3.86
CA ILE A 90 6.67 -14.29 5.01
C ILE A 90 6.13 -12.95 5.51
N THR A 91 5.91 -12.81 6.82
CA THR A 91 5.37 -11.57 7.40
C THR A 91 6.43 -10.81 8.19
N LEU A 92 6.59 -9.51 7.93
CA LEU A 92 7.23 -8.56 8.86
C LEU A 92 6.12 -7.74 9.54
N ASP A 93 5.71 -8.16 10.73
CA ASP A 93 4.75 -7.42 11.56
C ASP A 93 5.50 -6.40 12.41
N GLY A 94 5.48 -5.16 11.94
CA GLY A 94 5.98 -4.00 12.66
C GLY A 94 5.28 -3.76 13.99
N ASN A 95 4.07 -4.29 14.22
CA ASN A 95 3.37 -4.24 15.51
C ASN A 95 3.25 -2.80 16.08
N GLY A 96 3.12 -1.81 15.19
CA GLY A 96 3.07 -0.38 15.52
C GLY A 96 4.41 0.25 15.89
N LYS A 97 5.53 -0.45 15.68
CA LYS A 97 6.89 0.00 16.02
C LYS A 97 7.59 0.72 14.87
N THR A 98 8.67 1.40 15.22
CA THR A 98 9.48 2.21 14.31
C THR A 98 10.85 1.58 14.06
N LEU A 99 11.27 1.54 12.80
CA LEU A 99 12.67 1.41 12.39
C LEU A 99 13.23 2.81 12.14
N ASN A 100 14.15 3.23 13.00
CA ASN A 100 14.90 4.46 12.82
C ASN A 100 16.22 4.15 12.12
N CYS A 101 16.48 4.77 10.97
CA CYS A 101 17.63 4.46 10.12
C CYS A 101 18.77 5.49 10.27
N SER A 102 18.67 6.42 11.21
CA SER A 102 19.59 7.57 11.35
C SER A 102 21.05 7.24 11.72
N ALA A 103 21.43 5.97 11.82
CA ALA A 103 22.78 5.52 12.19
C ALA A 103 23.58 4.94 11.00
N PHE A 104 23.03 4.98 9.77
CA PHE A 104 23.72 4.54 8.56
C PHE A 104 23.19 5.31 7.32
N THR A 105 23.83 5.14 6.17
CA THR A 105 23.41 5.73 4.88
C THR A 105 22.85 4.69 3.91
N GLY A 106 21.86 5.09 3.12
CA GLY A 106 21.13 4.25 2.15
C GLY A 106 19.67 3.97 2.56
N TRP A 107 19.02 3.05 1.84
CA TRP A 107 17.61 2.71 2.07
C TRP A 107 17.37 2.10 3.44
N GLY A 108 16.23 2.42 4.06
CA GLY A 108 15.83 1.84 5.34
C GLY A 108 15.58 0.33 5.26
N VAL A 109 14.64 -0.06 4.40
CA VAL A 109 14.27 -1.46 4.14
C VAL A 109 14.35 -1.75 2.64
N LYS A 110 15.09 -2.78 2.23
CA LYS A 110 15.16 -3.27 0.85
C LYS A 110 14.56 -4.66 0.73
N VAL A 111 13.60 -4.81 -0.18
CA VAL A 111 12.90 -6.05 -0.48
C VAL A 111 13.32 -6.54 -1.86
N ASN A 112 14.03 -7.67 -1.88
CA ASN A 112 14.44 -8.37 -3.10
C ASN A 112 13.84 -9.78 -3.19
N GLY A 113 13.32 -10.31 -2.09
CA GLY A 113 12.54 -11.54 -2.06
C GLY A 113 11.09 -11.35 -2.52
N SER A 114 10.40 -12.47 -2.71
CA SER A 114 8.98 -12.54 -3.13
C SER A 114 8.08 -13.01 -1.99
N TYR A 115 6.77 -12.77 -2.12
CA TYR A 115 5.73 -13.19 -1.16
C TYR A 115 5.95 -12.66 0.28
N TRP A 116 6.41 -11.42 0.42
CA TRP A 116 6.44 -10.70 1.69
C TRP A 116 5.13 -9.97 1.98
N THR A 117 4.72 -9.95 3.24
CA THR A 117 3.75 -8.97 3.78
C THR A 117 4.42 -8.17 4.89
N ILE A 118 4.71 -6.90 4.61
CA ILE A 118 5.31 -5.97 5.57
C ILE A 118 4.19 -5.07 6.08
N ARG A 119 3.95 -5.03 7.39
CA ARG A 119 2.76 -4.34 7.92
C ARG A 119 2.97 -3.64 9.24
N LYS A 120 2.16 -2.62 9.52
CA LYS A 120 2.11 -1.87 10.80
C LYS A 120 3.47 -1.35 11.25
N LEU A 121 4.27 -0.85 10.31
CA LEU A 121 5.67 -0.47 10.49
C LEU A 121 5.87 1.00 10.15
N THR A 122 6.52 1.77 11.04
CA THR A 122 7.05 3.10 10.68
C THR A 122 8.51 2.96 10.25
N VAL A 123 8.90 3.54 9.12
CA VAL A 123 10.32 3.68 8.73
C VAL A 123 10.65 5.16 8.59
N THR A 124 11.74 5.58 9.24
CA THR A 124 12.12 6.99 9.34
C THR A 124 13.63 7.20 9.33
N LYS A 125 14.05 8.38 8.88
CA LYS A 125 15.45 8.84 8.86
C LYS A 125 16.40 7.92 8.09
N ALA A 126 15.92 7.24 7.05
CA ALA A 126 16.81 6.74 6.02
C ALA A 126 17.44 7.95 5.30
N SER A 127 18.70 7.86 4.88
CA SER A 127 19.36 8.97 4.13
C SER A 127 18.99 8.99 2.65
N ASP A 128 18.12 8.07 2.25
CA ASP A 128 17.62 7.74 0.93
C ASP A 128 16.19 7.19 1.18
N CYS A 129 15.60 6.41 0.27
CA CYS A 129 14.24 5.91 0.38
C CYS A 129 13.96 5.14 1.68
N GLY A 130 12.80 5.37 2.29
CA GLY A 130 12.39 4.66 3.51
C GLY A 130 12.27 3.15 3.28
N MET A 131 11.58 2.76 2.21
CA MET A 131 11.47 1.36 1.79
C MET A 131 11.58 1.23 0.27
N VAL A 132 12.28 0.20 -0.22
CA VAL A 132 12.30 -0.13 -1.64
C VAL A 132 11.87 -1.57 -1.90
N PHE A 133 10.98 -1.76 -2.87
CA PHE A 133 10.82 -3.02 -3.59
C PHE A 133 11.68 -2.93 -4.86
N GLN A 134 12.84 -3.60 -4.84
CA GLN A 134 13.83 -3.56 -5.91
C GLN A 134 13.82 -4.82 -6.79
N LEU A 135 13.46 -5.98 -6.24
CA LEU A 135 13.37 -7.25 -6.96
C LEU A 135 12.25 -8.12 -6.39
N GLY A 136 11.96 -9.23 -7.07
CA GLY A 136 10.92 -10.18 -6.68
C GLY A 136 9.51 -9.66 -6.94
N GLY A 137 8.52 -10.36 -6.40
CA GLY A 137 7.12 -9.95 -6.56
C GLY A 137 6.13 -10.65 -5.65
N ASN A 138 4.84 -10.40 -5.87
CA ASN A 138 3.74 -10.83 -4.99
C ASN A 138 3.90 -10.27 -3.56
N ASN A 139 4.43 -9.05 -3.45
CA ASN A 139 4.80 -8.41 -2.20
C ASN A 139 3.74 -7.39 -1.74
N ARG A 140 3.62 -7.19 -0.42
CA ARG A 140 2.63 -6.30 0.20
C ARG A 140 3.24 -5.37 1.22
N ALA A 141 2.79 -4.12 1.23
CA ALA A 141 3.02 -3.15 2.30
C ALA A 141 1.65 -2.68 2.84
N GLU A 142 1.38 -2.87 4.14
CA GLU A 142 0.04 -2.66 4.72
C GLU A 142 0.08 -1.88 6.03
N TYR A 143 -0.63 -0.74 6.12
CA TYR A 143 -0.63 0.10 7.34
C TYR A 143 0.78 0.59 7.77
N CYS A 144 1.68 0.79 6.80
CA CYS A 144 3.02 1.31 7.05
C CYS A 144 3.06 2.85 7.01
N LYS A 145 4.05 3.45 7.66
CA LYS A 145 4.32 4.89 7.63
C LYS A 145 5.75 5.16 7.20
N PHE A 146 5.94 6.07 6.26
CA PHE A 146 7.27 6.46 5.76
C PHE A 146 7.44 7.96 5.95
N THR A 147 8.38 8.37 6.82
CA THR A 147 8.47 9.79 7.18
C THR A 147 9.87 10.26 7.55
N TYR A 148 10.20 11.51 7.23
CA TYR A 148 11.54 12.10 7.44
C TYR A 148 12.67 11.26 6.83
N ASN A 149 12.44 10.68 5.65
CA ASN A 149 13.49 10.03 4.86
C ASN A 149 14.12 11.04 3.88
N GLY A 150 15.38 10.80 3.52
CA GLY A 150 16.20 11.64 2.65
C GLY A 150 15.99 11.42 1.15
N ASP A 151 15.01 10.60 0.78
CA ASP A 151 14.41 10.41 -0.55
C ASP A 151 12.99 9.83 -0.30
N SER A 152 12.37 9.31 -1.34
CA SER A 152 11.00 8.81 -1.43
C SER A 152 10.62 7.86 -0.28
N GLY A 153 9.45 8.07 0.33
CA GLY A 153 9.05 7.26 1.47
C GLY A 153 8.97 5.76 1.16
N LEU A 154 8.40 5.40 0.00
CA LEU A 154 8.45 4.05 -0.55
C LEU A 154 8.61 4.08 -2.07
N GLN A 155 9.55 3.30 -2.62
CA GLN A 155 9.77 3.13 -4.06
C GLN A 155 9.59 1.68 -4.55
N VAL A 156 8.92 1.50 -5.70
CA VAL A 156 8.88 0.24 -6.45
C VAL A 156 9.60 0.42 -7.79
N TYR A 157 10.67 -0.33 -8.03
CA TYR A 157 11.50 -0.18 -9.25
C TYR A 157 12.23 -1.49 -9.62
N ASN A 158 13.08 -1.44 -10.65
CA ASN A 158 14.03 -2.51 -11.01
C ASN A 158 13.43 -3.94 -11.18
N SER A 159 12.32 -4.05 -11.92
CA SER A 159 11.55 -5.27 -12.20
C SER A 159 10.72 -5.84 -11.04
N ALA A 160 10.68 -5.18 -9.88
CA ALA A 160 9.73 -5.53 -8.82
C ALA A 160 8.28 -5.46 -9.34
N HIS A 161 7.53 -6.54 -9.21
CA HIS A 161 6.20 -6.74 -9.84
C HIS A 161 5.18 -7.32 -8.86
N ASP A 162 3.89 -7.25 -9.19
CA ASP A 162 2.80 -7.74 -8.33
C ASP A 162 2.88 -7.18 -6.90
N VAL A 163 3.25 -5.90 -6.78
CA VAL A 163 3.39 -5.20 -5.49
C VAL A 163 2.10 -4.45 -5.16
N THR A 164 1.52 -4.73 -3.99
CA THR A 164 0.30 -4.06 -3.51
C THR A 164 0.56 -3.30 -2.21
N ILE A 165 0.42 -1.98 -2.27
CA ILE A 165 0.57 -1.07 -1.13
C ILE A 165 -0.84 -0.66 -0.68
N THR A 166 -1.16 -0.83 0.61
CA THR A 166 -2.53 -0.64 1.14
C THR A 166 -2.54 0.10 2.47
N ARG A 167 -3.31 1.20 2.56
CA ARG A 167 -3.45 2.01 3.79
C ARG A 167 -2.12 2.50 4.38
N CYS A 168 -1.13 2.75 3.53
CA CYS A 168 0.14 3.33 3.95
C CYS A 168 0.08 4.86 3.92
N GLU A 169 0.80 5.50 4.82
CA GLU A 169 1.01 6.95 4.85
C GLU A 169 2.47 7.27 4.49
N SER A 170 2.70 8.33 3.71
CA SER A 170 4.06 8.80 3.39
C SER A 170 4.14 10.33 3.46
N TYR A 171 4.99 10.86 4.34
CA TYR A 171 4.96 12.29 4.66
C TYR A 171 6.23 12.88 5.28
N TYR A 172 6.50 14.16 5.01
CA TYR A 172 7.72 14.87 5.45
C TYR A 172 9.02 14.19 4.97
N ASN A 173 8.99 13.52 3.82
CA ASN A 173 10.22 13.08 3.16
C ASN A 173 10.81 14.27 2.38
N TYR A 174 12.14 14.43 2.42
CA TYR A 174 12.83 15.57 1.82
C TYR A 174 14.28 15.23 1.50
N ASP A 175 14.63 15.23 0.21
CA ASP A 175 15.99 15.02 -0.27
C ASP A 175 16.74 16.35 -0.40
N LYS A 176 17.37 16.76 0.70
CA LYS A 176 18.23 17.96 0.73
C LYS A 176 19.36 17.93 -0.33
N ALA A 177 19.75 16.74 -0.81
CA ALA A 177 20.82 16.56 -1.78
C ALA A 177 20.52 17.21 -3.16
N THR A 178 19.25 17.31 -3.55
CA THR A 178 18.82 17.94 -4.82
C THR A 178 17.89 19.14 -4.59
N ASN A 179 17.90 19.70 -3.38
CA ASN A 179 16.94 20.71 -2.94
C ASN A 179 15.46 20.27 -3.12
N GLY A 180 15.19 18.98 -2.92
CA GLY A 180 13.83 18.44 -2.82
C GLY A 180 13.21 17.90 -4.10
N GLU A 181 13.96 17.75 -5.19
CA GLU A 181 13.49 17.31 -6.52
C GLU A 181 13.11 15.81 -6.59
N ASN A 182 13.47 14.96 -5.61
CA ASN A 182 13.27 13.50 -5.72
C ASN A 182 12.42 12.84 -4.63
N ALA A 183 12.28 13.43 -3.45
CA ALA A 183 11.62 12.75 -2.33
C ALA A 183 10.09 12.77 -2.44
N ASP A 184 9.56 11.71 -3.04
CA ASP A 184 8.13 11.48 -3.16
C ASP A 184 7.48 10.93 -1.88
N GLY A 185 6.16 11.01 -1.83
CA GLY A 185 5.36 10.13 -1.00
C GLY A 185 5.52 8.66 -1.41
N PHE A 186 5.13 8.34 -2.64
CA PHE A 186 5.19 6.98 -3.18
C PHE A 186 5.67 6.96 -4.64
N ALA A 187 6.81 6.34 -4.88
CA ALA A 187 7.38 6.18 -6.20
C ALA A 187 7.08 4.79 -6.78
N ALA A 188 6.64 4.72 -8.04
CA ALA A 188 6.58 3.48 -8.83
C ALA A 188 7.19 3.75 -10.21
N LYS A 189 8.45 4.22 -10.17
CA LYS A 189 9.16 4.87 -11.27
C LYS A 189 10.28 4.00 -11.87
N LEU A 190 10.91 4.54 -12.90
CA LEU A 190 12.02 3.94 -13.63
C LEU A 190 11.66 2.53 -14.16
N SER A 191 12.41 1.52 -13.77
CA SER A 191 12.33 0.15 -14.27
C SER A 191 11.36 -0.76 -13.50
N GLY A 192 10.38 -0.21 -12.76
CA GLY A 192 9.37 -1.00 -12.05
C GLY A 192 8.60 -1.99 -12.96
N GLY A 193 8.14 -3.09 -12.37
CA GLY A 193 7.45 -4.17 -13.08
C GLY A 193 5.93 -3.98 -13.23
N LYS A 194 5.26 -5.03 -13.69
CA LYS A 194 3.79 -5.05 -13.88
C LYS A 194 3.04 -5.13 -12.55
N ASN A 195 1.74 -4.86 -12.61
CA ASN A 195 0.76 -5.12 -11.55
C ASN A 195 0.99 -4.38 -10.23
N ILE A 196 1.62 -3.20 -10.27
CA ILE A 196 1.80 -2.33 -9.11
C ILE A 196 0.47 -1.62 -8.77
N LYS A 197 0.06 -1.67 -7.50
CA LYS A 197 -1.21 -1.13 -7.02
C LYS A 197 -1.06 -0.39 -5.69
N PHE A 198 -1.65 0.78 -5.58
CA PHE A 198 -1.79 1.56 -4.35
C PHE A 198 -3.27 1.71 -4.01
N ASN A 199 -3.66 1.32 -2.79
CA ASN A 199 -5.04 1.35 -2.32
C ASN A 199 -5.15 2.10 -0.99
N TYR A 200 -6.05 3.10 -0.89
CA TYR A 200 -6.31 3.84 0.36
C TYR A 200 -5.04 4.47 0.99
N CYS A 201 -4.04 4.79 0.18
CA CYS A 201 -2.77 5.36 0.66
C CYS A 201 -2.82 6.89 0.70
N VAL A 202 -2.03 7.50 1.58
CA VAL A 202 -2.01 8.96 1.79
C VAL A 202 -0.60 9.50 1.65
N ALA A 203 -0.38 10.43 0.72
CA ALA A 203 0.88 11.13 0.55
C ALA A 203 0.71 12.61 0.84
N LYS A 204 1.47 13.14 1.81
CA LYS A 204 1.36 14.55 2.21
C LYS A 204 2.68 15.17 2.61
N TYR A 205 2.88 16.45 2.28
CA TYR A 205 4.08 17.20 2.67
C TYR A 205 5.41 16.50 2.32
N ASN A 206 5.49 15.88 1.14
CA ASN A 206 6.76 15.43 0.57
C ASN A 206 7.34 16.55 -0.30
N SER A 207 8.67 16.64 -0.44
CA SER A 207 9.30 17.78 -1.13
C SER A 207 9.04 17.77 -2.63
N ASP A 208 9.04 16.60 -3.27
CA ASP A 208 8.62 16.46 -4.66
C ASP A 208 7.11 16.13 -4.70
N ASP A 209 6.69 14.95 -5.18
CA ASP A 209 5.27 14.65 -5.39
C ASP A 209 4.62 13.79 -4.30
N GLY A 210 3.29 13.71 -4.35
CA GLY A 210 2.54 12.68 -3.64
C GLY A 210 2.80 11.28 -4.22
N TRP A 211 2.76 11.18 -5.55
CA TRP A 211 3.09 9.98 -6.31
C TRP A 211 3.87 10.33 -7.57
N ASP A 212 4.96 9.60 -7.83
CA ASP A 212 5.72 9.67 -9.08
C ASP A 212 5.76 8.32 -9.81
N LEU A 213 5.38 8.35 -11.09
CA LEU A 213 5.44 7.25 -12.04
C LEU A 213 6.47 7.50 -13.16
N TYR A 214 7.43 8.40 -12.96
CA TYR A 214 8.43 8.81 -13.95
C TYR A 214 9.11 7.63 -14.64
N SER A 215 9.15 7.64 -15.96
CA SER A 215 9.74 6.58 -16.78
C SER A 215 9.17 5.15 -16.59
N GLN A 216 8.05 4.98 -15.86
CA GLN A 216 7.37 3.69 -15.74
C GLN A 216 6.95 3.12 -17.11
N ALA A 217 7.06 1.80 -17.28
CA ALA A 217 6.76 1.08 -18.51
C ALA A 217 5.40 0.37 -18.50
N TYR A 218 4.80 0.17 -17.32
CA TYR A 218 3.57 -0.61 -17.15
C TYR A 218 2.46 0.19 -16.44
N PRO A 219 1.17 -0.10 -16.71
CA PRO A 219 0.06 0.50 -15.99
C PRO A 219 0.17 0.31 -14.47
N VAL A 220 -0.03 1.40 -13.74
CA VAL A 220 -0.12 1.44 -12.27
C VAL A 220 -1.53 1.84 -11.90
N THR A 221 -2.09 1.22 -10.86
CA THR A 221 -3.42 1.56 -10.35
C THR A 221 -3.32 2.26 -9.00
N LEU A 222 -3.82 3.49 -8.94
CA LEU A 222 -4.03 4.27 -7.73
C LEU A 222 -5.55 4.28 -7.46
N ASN A 223 -5.96 3.80 -6.28
CA ASN A 223 -7.37 3.59 -5.95
C ASN A 223 -7.70 4.08 -4.54
N ASN A 224 -8.64 5.02 -4.42
CA ASN A 224 -9.00 5.69 -3.17
C ASN A 224 -7.81 6.34 -2.43
N CYS A 225 -6.78 6.78 -3.17
CA CYS A 225 -5.59 7.43 -2.59
C CYS A 225 -5.80 8.94 -2.39
N GLU A 226 -5.12 9.54 -1.40
CA GLU A 226 -5.13 10.98 -1.15
C GLU A 226 -3.73 11.60 -1.28
N ALA A 227 -3.60 12.61 -2.15
CA ALA A 227 -2.41 13.45 -2.27
C ALA A 227 -2.71 14.88 -1.77
N SER A 228 -2.02 15.37 -0.74
CA SER A 228 -2.21 16.75 -0.30
C SER A 228 -0.97 17.44 0.23
N TYR A 229 -0.82 18.73 -0.08
CA TYR A 229 0.33 19.55 0.38
C TYR A 229 1.72 19.03 -0.05
N ASN A 230 1.84 18.25 -1.12
CA ASN A 230 3.17 17.90 -1.67
C ASN A 230 3.76 19.12 -2.40
N GLY A 231 5.10 19.23 -2.43
CA GLY A 231 5.84 20.47 -2.72
C GLY A 231 6.06 21.35 -1.49
N TYR A 232 5.52 20.96 -0.33
CA TYR A 232 5.74 21.63 0.95
C TYR A 232 6.36 20.65 1.95
N ILE A 233 7.45 21.04 2.61
CA ILE A 233 8.17 20.12 3.53
C ILE A 233 7.68 20.16 4.98
N ASN A 234 6.72 21.04 5.29
CA ASN A 234 6.10 21.13 6.62
C ASN A 234 4.73 21.84 6.60
N SER A 235 4.02 21.77 7.72
CA SER A 235 2.72 22.43 7.95
C SER A 235 2.75 23.95 7.91
N SER A 236 3.93 24.59 7.93
CA SER A 236 4.08 26.03 7.73
C SER A 236 4.15 26.42 6.24
N LEU A 237 3.88 25.46 5.34
CA LEU A 237 3.87 25.63 3.87
C LEU A 237 5.23 26.14 3.32
N GLN A 238 6.33 25.72 3.94
CA GLN A 238 7.67 25.92 3.39
C GLN A 238 7.86 25.07 2.14
N THR A 239 8.18 25.69 1.01
CA THR A 239 8.58 25.02 -0.23
C THR A 239 10.08 24.75 -0.26
N THR A 240 10.52 23.92 -1.21
CA THR A 240 11.92 23.82 -1.61
C THR A 240 12.15 24.53 -2.96
N PRO A 241 13.41 24.80 -3.37
CA PRO A 241 13.71 25.38 -4.68
C PRO A 241 13.26 24.51 -5.86
N ASP A 242 13.56 23.21 -5.82
CA ASP A 242 13.54 22.34 -7.01
C ASP A 242 12.44 21.26 -6.96
N GLY A 243 11.67 21.18 -5.86
CA GLY A 243 10.56 20.22 -5.73
C GLY A 243 9.35 20.58 -6.62
N ASP A 244 8.80 19.61 -7.35
CA ASP A 244 7.66 19.82 -8.21
C ASP A 244 6.35 20.03 -7.42
N GLY A 245 6.01 19.15 -6.49
CA GLY A 245 4.79 19.30 -5.71
C GLY A 245 3.50 19.07 -6.48
N ASN A 246 3.46 18.04 -7.32
CA ASN A 246 2.23 17.49 -7.85
C ASN A 246 1.59 16.53 -6.85
N GLY A 247 0.27 16.35 -6.94
CA GLY A 247 -0.41 15.29 -6.20
C GLY A 247 -0.16 13.91 -6.80
N PHE A 248 -0.29 13.80 -8.13
CA PHE A 248 -0.10 12.57 -8.88
C PHE A 248 0.63 12.85 -10.22
N LYS A 249 1.95 12.60 -10.29
CA LYS A 249 2.79 12.66 -11.50
C LYS A 249 2.74 11.30 -12.22
N LEU A 250 1.99 11.23 -13.32
CA LEU A 250 1.59 9.99 -14.01
C LEU A 250 2.52 9.61 -15.18
N GLY A 251 3.81 9.89 -15.07
CA GLY A 251 4.81 9.41 -16.02
C GLY A 251 5.90 10.41 -16.35
N SER A 252 6.38 10.34 -17.58
CA SER A 252 7.43 11.19 -18.12
C SER A 252 7.23 11.40 -19.63
N LYS A 253 7.95 12.38 -20.19
CA LYS A 253 8.07 12.55 -21.65
C LYS A 253 8.45 11.22 -22.33
N TYR A 254 7.94 11.04 -23.55
CA TYR A 254 8.14 9.86 -24.41
C TYR A 254 7.54 8.54 -23.90
N LYS A 255 6.80 8.54 -22.79
CA LYS A 255 5.97 7.38 -22.41
C LYS A 255 4.60 7.42 -23.09
N ASN A 256 4.03 6.23 -23.25
CA ASN A 256 2.68 5.99 -23.77
C ASN A 256 2.06 4.86 -22.94
N VAL A 257 1.81 5.13 -21.64
CA VAL A 257 1.29 4.16 -20.67
C VAL A 257 0.04 4.72 -20.02
N SER A 258 -1.08 3.99 -20.11
CA SER A 258 -2.34 4.38 -19.46
C SER A 258 -2.35 3.90 -18.00
N HIS A 259 -2.08 4.81 -17.08
CA HIS A 259 -2.26 4.58 -15.64
C HIS A 259 -3.72 4.79 -15.24
N ARG A 260 -4.09 4.32 -14.05
CA ARG A 260 -5.47 4.35 -13.53
C ARG A 260 -5.50 5.10 -12.20
N VAL A 261 -6.23 6.21 -12.15
CA VAL A 261 -6.45 7.03 -10.95
C VAL A 261 -7.95 6.99 -10.66
N LEU A 262 -8.34 6.21 -9.65
CA LEU A 262 -9.72 5.81 -9.41
C LEU A 262 -10.17 6.26 -8.02
N SER A 263 -11.21 7.08 -7.94
CA SER A 263 -11.78 7.59 -6.69
C SER A 263 -10.78 8.29 -5.77
N CYS A 264 -9.70 8.84 -6.34
CA CYS A 264 -8.64 9.51 -5.59
C CYS A 264 -8.99 10.97 -5.24
N LYS A 265 -8.32 11.52 -4.23
CA LYS A 265 -8.42 12.92 -3.83
C LYS A 265 -7.05 13.59 -4.03
N SER A 266 -7.03 14.79 -4.61
CA SER A 266 -5.83 15.60 -4.75
C SER A 266 -6.10 17.06 -4.42
N THR A 267 -5.50 17.59 -3.35
CA THR A 267 -5.82 18.93 -2.84
C THR A 267 -4.64 19.66 -2.23
N TYR A 268 -4.49 20.95 -2.50
CA TYR A 268 -3.48 21.84 -1.88
C TYR A 268 -2.01 21.48 -2.18
N ASN A 269 -1.73 20.71 -3.22
CA ASN A 269 -0.36 20.51 -3.70
C ASN A 269 0.18 21.79 -4.37
N LEU A 270 1.50 22.00 -4.36
CA LEU A 270 2.18 23.22 -4.81
C LEU A 270 2.02 23.52 -6.31
N LYS A 271 1.98 22.49 -7.16
CA LYS A 271 1.72 22.60 -8.60
C LYS A 271 0.37 21.96 -8.96
N TYR A 272 0.38 20.80 -9.65
CA TYR A 272 -0.84 20.19 -10.19
C TYR A 272 -1.45 19.15 -9.26
N GLY A 273 -2.78 19.05 -9.26
CA GLY A 273 -3.46 17.93 -8.61
C GLY A 273 -3.16 16.59 -9.28
N ILE A 274 -3.16 16.55 -10.62
CA ILE A 274 -2.73 15.44 -11.47
C ILE A 274 -1.96 16.01 -12.67
N ASP A 275 -0.79 15.46 -12.99
CA ASP A 275 -0.06 15.75 -14.24
C ASP A 275 0.41 14.47 -14.93
N ALA A 276 0.13 14.31 -16.22
CA ALA A 276 0.72 13.26 -17.05
C ALA A 276 2.24 13.41 -17.26
N ASN A 277 2.81 14.59 -16.99
CA ASN A 277 4.25 14.88 -17.08
C ASN A 277 4.88 14.48 -18.43
N GLY A 278 4.14 14.71 -19.52
CA GLY A 278 4.55 14.34 -20.88
C GLY A 278 4.29 12.89 -21.29
N ASN A 279 3.66 12.06 -20.44
CA ASN A 279 3.10 10.78 -20.85
C ASN A 279 1.95 11.02 -21.85
N THR A 280 2.08 10.43 -23.03
CA THR A 280 1.24 10.75 -24.21
C THR A 280 -0.06 9.94 -24.27
N ALA A 281 -0.16 8.88 -23.46
CA ALA A 281 -1.34 8.02 -23.38
C ALA A 281 -2.54 8.73 -22.76
N LYS A 282 -3.74 8.31 -23.16
CA LYS A 282 -4.96 8.63 -22.45
C LYS A 282 -4.97 7.86 -21.11
N GLN A 283 -4.97 8.60 -20.00
CA GLN A 283 -5.04 8.07 -18.64
C GLN A 283 -6.48 7.68 -18.30
N THR A 284 -6.68 6.74 -17.37
CA THR A 284 -8.01 6.48 -16.80
C THR A 284 -8.17 7.28 -15.51
N ILE A 285 -8.89 8.41 -15.54
CA ILE A 285 -9.20 9.20 -14.34
C ILE A 285 -10.71 9.13 -14.11
N THR A 286 -11.15 8.66 -12.94
CA THR A 286 -12.58 8.39 -12.70
C THR A 286 -12.94 8.60 -11.23
N ASN A 287 -14.07 9.30 -10.98
CA ASN A 287 -14.60 9.62 -9.64
C ASN A 287 -13.63 10.38 -8.70
N CYS A 288 -12.62 11.05 -9.26
CA CYS A 288 -11.61 11.76 -8.47
C CYS A 288 -12.09 13.16 -8.02
N THR A 289 -11.72 13.55 -6.80
CA THR A 289 -11.89 14.92 -6.29
C THR A 289 -10.56 15.68 -6.40
N VAL A 290 -10.45 16.59 -7.36
CA VAL A 290 -9.22 17.35 -7.62
C VAL A 290 -9.54 18.85 -7.50
N LYS A 291 -9.10 19.49 -6.40
CA LYS A 291 -9.45 20.88 -6.09
C LYS A 291 -8.40 21.59 -5.25
N ASN A 292 -8.32 22.92 -5.36
CA ASN A 292 -7.48 23.78 -4.53
C ASN A 292 -5.96 23.50 -4.61
N ASN A 293 -5.49 22.79 -5.64
CA ASN A 293 -4.05 22.72 -5.97
C ASN A 293 -3.63 24.05 -6.62
N LYS A 294 -2.41 24.52 -6.33
CA LYS A 294 -2.04 25.94 -6.49
C LYS A 294 -1.75 26.36 -7.95
N GLU A 295 -1.11 25.51 -8.76
CA GLU A 295 -0.90 25.83 -10.20
C GLU A 295 -2.10 25.39 -11.05
N GLY A 296 -2.63 24.20 -10.80
CA GLY A 296 -3.78 23.70 -11.57
C GLY A 296 -4.36 22.41 -11.02
N GLN A 297 -5.59 22.07 -11.40
CA GLN A 297 -6.24 20.85 -10.90
C GLN A 297 -5.74 19.63 -11.67
N ILE A 298 -5.90 19.62 -12.99
CA ILE A 298 -5.32 18.61 -13.88
C ILE A 298 -4.56 19.36 -14.98
N SER A 299 -3.33 18.95 -15.27
CA SER A 299 -2.51 19.68 -16.24
C SER A 299 -3.09 19.59 -17.66
N SER A 300 -2.92 20.63 -18.47
CA SER A 300 -3.37 20.67 -19.87
C SER A 300 -2.71 19.62 -20.77
N ARG A 301 -1.61 19.02 -20.32
CA ARG A 301 -0.91 17.91 -20.99
C ARG A 301 -1.59 16.55 -20.74
N THR A 302 -2.43 16.46 -19.71
CA THR A 302 -3.07 15.21 -19.28
C THR A 302 -4.30 14.91 -20.13
N LYS A 303 -4.24 13.84 -20.92
CA LYS A 303 -5.39 13.29 -21.64
C LYS A 303 -6.08 12.24 -20.76
N TYR A 304 -7.40 12.33 -20.55
CA TYR A 304 -8.18 11.38 -19.75
C TYR A 304 -9.66 11.31 -20.18
#